data_AF-Q2BFM5-F1
#
_entry.id   AF-Q2BFM5-F1
#
_cell.length_a   1.000
_cell.length_b   1.000
_cell.length_c   1.000
_cell.angle_alpha   90.00
_cell.angle_beta   90.00
_cell.angle_gamma   90.00
#
_symmetry.space_group_name_H-M   'P 1'
#
loop_
_entity.id
_entity.type
_entity.pdbx_description
1 polymer ?
#
loop_
_entity_poly.entity_id
_entity_poly.type
_entity_poly.pdbx_seq_one_letter_code
_entity_poly.pdbx_strand_id
1 'polypeptide(L)'
;MLKKVLKKKESSLVIGVGRKFGKWEDKEDSYIIGSTLNPIQLSKKQMQILSLLDATSTFEGWKIKINKLGLSLSEQEFKALVDFYRESKLLVEIKGPFREELKGYMVVRNGVALGFEQGNWCVGAHNNAGERVFLSEEEYKVWISASGNNSILDVLRNIGELFKCDKQKAIVLFKKYAPIFAGKLLWTIEYVEEVESSHNYEDIKIQNLADNSIILPVGQEIKINGNEKYLVELGQSVSILTDTEFIIWTILHQQVTTIEDLTESLELDAESMNKEILPTLFEKNVIVRWDNAELKRQKFHFIPKGAAIKSLGDSEVIMKASPLAKFKRIPMVAYLTWSNIAPGFSQESVIMALSEDLQITADEAESYFLDILPFLIKNYLVDIVMKED
;
A
#
# COMPACT_ATOMS: atom_id res chain seq x y z
N MET A 1 -41.93 3.15 36.89
CA MET A 1 -40.67 2.48 36.49
C MET A 1 -40.87 1.86 35.13
N LEU A 2 -40.12 2.33 34.11
CA LEU A 2 -39.71 1.59 32.90
C LEU A 2 -39.06 2.60 31.94
N LYS A 3 -37.86 3.09 32.29
CA LYS A 3 -36.97 3.68 31.29
C LYS A 3 -36.48 2.50 30.44
N LYS A 4 -37.14 2.24 29.31
CA LYS A 4 -36.52 1.50 28.20
C LYS A 4 -35.32 2.31 27.76
N VAL A 5 -34.15 1.98 28.32
CA VAL A 5 -32.87 2.36 27.74
C VAL A 5 -32.83 1.68 26.39
N LEU A 6 -33.17 2.42 25.33
CA LEU A 6 -32.80 2.08 23.98
C LEU A 6 -31.27 1.99 23.99
N LYS A 7 -30.73 0.79 24.18
CA LYS A 7 -29.34 0.49 23.82
C LYS A 7 -29.23 0.87 22.35
N LYS A 8 -28.61 2.01 22.08
CA LYS A 8 -28.24 2.43 20.73
C LYS A 8 -27.41 1.26 20.19
N LYS A 9 -28.00 0.48 19.27
CA LYS A 9 -27.34 -0.68 18.67
C LYS A 9 -26.08 -0.12 18.02
N GLU A 10 -24.91 -0.43 18.56
CA GLU A 10 -23.66 0.06 18.00
C GLU A 10 -23.62 -0.36 16.54
N SER A 11 -23.49 0.62 15.64
CA SER A 11 -23.44 0.35 14.21
C SER A 11 -22.13 -0.37 13.91
N SER A 12 -22.20 -1.62 13.46
CA SER A 12 -21.06 -2.35 12.91
C SER A 12 -20.68 -1.73 11.57
N LEU A 13 -19.38 -1.58 11.33
CA LEU A 13 -18.84 -1.27 10.01
C LEU A 13 -18.38 -2.57 9.37
N VAL A 14 -18.75 -2.79 8.12
CA VAL A 14 -18.30 -3.91 7.29
C VAL A 14 -17.46 -3.34 6.16
N ILE A 15 -16.26 -3.87 5.96
CA ILE A 15 -15.37 -3.50 4.85
C ILE A 15 -14.91 -4.77 4.14
N GLY A 16 -14.87 -4.71 2.80
CA GLY A 16 -14.21 -5.72 1.98
C GLY A 16 -12.69 -5.62 2.10
N VAL A 17 -12.03 -6.75 2.22
CA VAL A 17 -10.58 -6.87 2.41
C VAL A 17 -10.02 -7.76 1.31
N GLY A 18 -8.76 -7.51 0.95
CA GLY A 18 -7.96 -8.33 0.06
C GLY A 18 -7.35 -7.50 -1.06
N ARG A 19 -6.05 -7.68 -1.26
CA ARG A 19 -5.34 -7.20 -2.44
C ARG A 19 -5.81 -7.98 -3.65
N LYS A 20 -6.11 -7.28 -4.74
CA LYS A 20 -6.56 -7.89 -5.99
C LYS A 20 -5.33 -8.37 -6.78
N PHE A 21 -5.21 -9.68 -6.93
CA PHE A 21 -4.16 -10.35 -7.72
C PHE A 21 -4.54 -10.53 -9.19
N GLY A 22 -5.78 -10.17 -9.56
CA GLY A 22 -6.21 -10.05 -10.95
C GLY A 22 -7.19 -11.13 -11.38
N LYS A 23 -7.75 -10.92 -12.57
CA LYS A 23 -8.58 -11.88 -13.29
C LYS A 23 -7.69 -12.86 -14.09
N TRP A 24 -7.94 -14.16 -13.95
CA TRP A 24 -7.25 -15.21 -14.69
C TRP A 24 -8.24 -15.89 -15.64
N GLU A 25 -7.86 -15.97 -16.91
CA GLU A 25 -8.68 -16.55 -17.98
C GLU A 25 -8.40 -18.06 -18.07
N ASP A 26 -8.95 -18.80 -17.11
CA ASP A 26 -9.09 -20.26 -17.20
C ASP A 26 -10.45 -20.62 -17.85
N LYS A 27 -10.85 -21.91 -17.80
CA LYS A 27 -12.14 -22.40 -18.32
C LYS A 27 -13.37 -21.62 -17.83
N GLU A 28 -13.26 -20.94 -16.69
CA GLU A 28 -14.16 -19.87 -16.25
C GLU A 28 -13.34 -18.67 -15.73
N ASP A 29 -13.82 -17.45 -16.00
CA ASP A 29 -13.24 -16.22 -15.46
C ASP A 29 -13.17 -16.29 -13.92
N SER A 30 -11.96 -16.45 -13.39
CA SER A 30 -11.71 -16.47 -11.95
C SER A 30 -10.94 -15.23 -11.51
N TYR A 31 -11.13 -14.81 -10.25
CA TYR A 31 -10.50 -13.65 -9.67
C TYR A 31 -9.72 -14.09 -8.43
N ILE A 32 -8.44 -13.74 -8.35
CA ILE A 32 -7.64 -14.01 -7.16
C ILE A 32 -7.61 -12.74 -6.31
N ILE A 33 -8.02 -12.86 -5.05
CA ILE A 33 -8.04 -11.77 -4.07
C ILE A 33 -7.68 -12.31 -2.69
N GLY A 34 -7.02 -11.51 -1.86
CA GLY A 34 -6.72 -11.90 -0.49
C GLY A 34 -5.42 -11.30 -0.03
N SER A 35 -4.63 -12.07 0.70
CA SER A 35 -3.26 -11.72 1.04
C SER A 35 -2.28 -12.65 0.32
N THR A 36 -1.00 -12.32 0.40
CA THR A 36 0.07 -13.15 -0.16
C THR A 36 0.02 -14.59 0.35
N LEU A 37 -0.23 -14.77 1.65
CA LEU A 37 -0.28 -16.11 2.27
C LEU A 37 -1.58 -16.85 2.02
N ASN A 38 -2.66 -16.13 1.73
CA ASN A 38 -3.99 -16.70 1.60
C ASN A 38 -4.70 -16.10 0.38
N PRO A 39 -4.23 -16.39 -0.85
CA PRO A 39 -4.93 -16.00 -2.06
C PRO A 39 -6.21 -16.84 -2.18
N ILE A 40 -7.35 -16.17 -2.32
CA ILE A 40 -8.65 -16.80 -2.46
C ILE A 40 -9.12 -16.64 -3.90
N GLN A 41 -9.42 -17.77 -4.55
CA GLN A 41 -10.04 -17.78 -5.86
C GLN A 41 -11.54 -17.56 -5.73
N LEU A 42 -12.06 -16.55 -6.41
CA LEU A 42 -13.47 -16.21 -6.49
C LEU A 42 -13.98 -16.36 -7.92
N SER A 43 -15.20 -16.90 -8.05
CA SER A 43 -15.98 -16.77 -9.27
C SER A 43 -16.31 -15.29 -9.56
N LYS A 44 -16.63 -14.98 -10.82
CA LYS A 44 -17.14 -13.66 -11.21
C LYS A 44 -18.31 -13.18 -10.33
N LYS A 45 -19.23 -14.07 -9.97
CA LYS A 45 -20.38 -13.74 -9.10
C LYS A 45 -19.92 -13.37 -7.69
N GLN A 46 -19.01 -14.14 -7.09
CA GLN A 46 -18.46 -13.84 -5.76
C GLN A 46 -17.67 -12.52 -5.78
N MET A 47 -16.87 -12.27 -6.82
CA MET A 47 -16.15 -11.01 -6.94
C MET A 47 -17.12 -9.81 -7.06
N GLN A 48 -18.18 -9.93 -7.86
CA GLN A 48 -19.21 -8.90 -7.99
C GLN A 48 -19.89 -8.62 -6.65
N ILE A 49 -20.27 -9.66 -5.90
CA ILE A 49 -20.90 -9.53 -4.58
C ILE A 49 -19.96 -8.81 -3.60
N LEU A 50 -18.69 -9.22 -3.54
CA LEU A 50 -17.69 -8.62 -2.66
C LEU A 50 -17.51 -7.12 -2.96
N SER A 51 -17.40 -6.75 -4.24
CA SER A 51 -17.22 -5.35 -4.67
C SER A 51 -18.37 -4.41 -4.29
N LEU A 52 -19.54 -4.94 -3.91
CA LEU A 52 -20.64 -4.09 -3.43
C LEU A 52 -20.34 -3.46 -2.06
N LEU A 53 -19.41 -4.02 -1.28
CA LEU A 53 -18.93 -3.43 -0.02
C LEU A 53 -18.21 -2.09 -0.24
N ASP A 54 -17.70 -1.83 -1.44
CA ASP A 54 -17.08 -0.55 -1.81
C ASP A 54 -18.09 0.61 -1.71
N ALA A 55 -19.39 0.32 -1.79
CA ALA A 55 -20.47 1.30 -1.78
C ALA A 55 -21.34 1.25 -0.52
N THR A 56 -21.01 0.40 0.47
CA THR A 56 -21.81 0.27 1.69
C THR A 56 -21.00 -0.25 2.87
N SER A 57 -21.29 0.26 4.06
CA SER A 57 -20.58 -0.05 5.30
C SER A 57 -21.37 -0.93 6.27
N THR A 58 -22.53 -1.48 5.87
CA THR A 58 -23.39 -2.29 6.75
C THR A 58 -23.87 -3.56 6.04
N PHE A 59 -24.11 -4.63 6.81
CA PHE A 59 -24.67 -5.87 6.26
C PHE A 59 -26.03 -5.68 5.59
N GLU A 60 -26.90 -4.85 6.18
CA GLU A 60 -28.21 -4.56 5.60
C GLU A 60 -28.09 -3.81 4.27
N GLY A 61 -27.22 -2.79 4.20
CA GLY A 61 -26.93 -2.08 2.97
C GLY A 61 -26.33 -2.99 1.90
N TRP A 62 -25.45 -3.90 2.30
CA TRP A 62 -24.87 -4.90 1.42
C TRP A 62 -25.92 -5.86 0.87
N LYS A 63 -26.76 -6.43 1.73
CA LYS A 63 -27.88 -7.30 1.33
C LYS A 63 -28.83 -6.61 0.34
N ILE A 64 -29.18 -5.34 0.60
CA ILE A 64 -30.01 -4.54 -0.32
C ILE A 64 -29.34 -4.40 -1.68
N LYS A 65 -28.02 -4.14 -1.73
CA LYS A 65 -27.26 -4.03 -2.98
C LYS A 65 -27.19 -5.37 -3.73
N ILE A 66 -26.99 -6.48 -3.04
CA ILE A 66 -26.97 -7.83 -3.64
C ILE A 66 -28.34 -8.14 -4.27
N ASN A 67 -29.43 -7.89 -3.54
CA ASN A 67 -30.79 -8.10 -4.05
C ASN A 67 -31.07 -7.25 -5.30
N LYS A 68 -30.53 -6.02 -5.37
CA LYS A 68 -30.64 -5.16 -6.56
C LYS A 68 -29.89 -5.68 -7.78
N LEU A 69 -28.94 -6.60 -7.62
CA LEU A 69 -28.30 -7.32 -8.74
C LEU A 69 -29.13 -8.51 -9.24
N GLY A 70 -30.35 -8.71 -8.74
CA GLY A 70 -31.18 -9.88 -9.06
C GLY A 70 -30.76 -11.16 -8.33
N LEU A 71 -29.85 -11.06 -7.36
CA LEU A 71 -29.39 -12.16 -6.53
C LEU A 71 -30.15 -12.16 -5.20
N SER A 72 -31.46 -12.33 -5.23
CA SER A 72 -32.25 -12.36 -3.99
C SER A 72 -31.81 -13.52 -3.09
N LEU A 73 -31.20 -13.20 -1.95
CA LEU A 73 -30.73 -14.18 -0.98
C LEU A 73 -31.71 -14.29 0.21
N SER A 74 -32.05 -15.51 0.59
CA SER A 74 -32.67 -15.81 1.89
C SER A 74 -31.73 -15.40 3.04
N GLU A 75 -32.26 -15.32 4.27
CA GLU A 75 -31.43 -15.04 5.44
C GLU A 75 -30.33 -16.08 5.67
N GLN A 76 -30.60 -17.36 5.39
CA GLN A 76 -29.62 -18.43 5.55
C GLN A 76 -28.51 -18.34 4.48
N GLU A 77 -28.87 -18.07 3.23
CA GLU A 77 -27.88 -17.89 2.15
C GLU A 77 -27.02 -16.65 2.38
N PHE A 78 -27.61 -15.55 2.83
CA PHE A 78 -26.86 -14.35 3.17
C PHE A 78 -25.92 -14.58 4.35
N LYS A 79 -26.35 -15.33 5.38
CA LYS A 79 -25.48 -15.70 6.49
C LYS A 79 -24.31 -16.57 6.04
N ALA A 80 -24.56 -17.62 5.25
CA ALA A 80 -23.52 -18.49 4.72
C ALA A 80 -22.50 -17.72 3.86
N LEU A 81 -22.98 -16.76 3.06
CA LEU A 81 -22.14 -15.86 2.29
C LEU A 81 -21.24 -15.01 3.20
N VAL A 82 -21.80 -14.40 4.25
CA VAL A 82 -21.05 -13.60 5.22
C VAL A 82 -19.98 -14.44 5.93
N ASP A 83 -20.35 -15.66 6.35
CA ASP A 83 -19.43 -16.57 7.04
C ASP A 83 -18.27 -16.98 6.12
N PHE A 84 -18.55 -17.30 4.84
CA PHE A 84 -17.51 -17.56 3.84
C PHE A 84 -16.49 -16.43 3.70
N TYR A 85 -16.94 -15.17 3.49
CA TYR A 85 -16.00 -14.06 3.33
C TYR A 85 -15.23 -13.73 4.61
N ARG A 86 -15.85 -13.92 5.78
CA ARG A 86 -15.20 -13.70 7.08
C ARG A 86 -14.12 -14.77 7.34
N GLU A 87 -14.43 -16.04 7.12
CA GLU A 87 -13.50 -17.16 7.28
C GLU A 87 -12.33 -17.04 6.30
N SER A 88 -12.62 -16.62 5.06
CA SER A 88 -11.62 -16.36 4.01
C SER A 88 -10.82 -15.06 4.21
N LYS A 89 -11.07 -14.32 5.31
CA LYS A 89 -10.42 -13.02 5.62
C LYS A 89 -10.60 -11.93 4.54
N LEU A 90 -11.64 -12.05 3.72
CA LEU A 90 -12.03 -11.09 2.68
C LEU A 90 -13.04 -10.05 3.20
N LEU A 91 -13.43 -10.16 4.47
CA LEU A 91 -14.37 -9.25 5.12
C LEU A 91 -13.99 -9.07 6.58
N VAL A 92 -13.90 -7.81 7.01
CA VAL A 92 -13.74 -7.45 8.42
C VAL A 92 -14.96 -6.69 8.91
N GLU A 93 -15.40 -7.04 10.11
CA GLU A 93 -16.50 -6.37 10.80
C GLU A 93 -16.02 -5.66 12.06
N ILE A 94 -16.10 -4.34 12.07
CA ILE A 94 -15.64 -3.49 13.17
C ILE A 94 -16.85 -3.20 14.09
N LYS A 95 -16.91 -3.95 15.20
CA LYS A 95 -17.92 -3.83 16.27
C LYS A 95 -17.33 -3.17 17.52
N GLY A 96 -17.94 -2.07 17.97
CA GLY A 96 -17.66 -1.48 19.28
C GLY A 96 -16.19 -1.04 19.46
N PRO A 97 -15.63 -1.09 20.68
CA PRO A 97 -14.27 -0.62 20.95
C PRO A 97 -13.22 -1.49 20.23
N PHE A 98 -12.03 -0.92 19.96
CA PHE A 98 -10.86 -1.60 19.36
C PHE A 98 -10.71 -3.03 19.86
N ARG A 99 -10.58 -3.96 18.91
CA ARG A 99 -10.34 -5.37 19.13
C ARG A 99 -8.97 -5.73 18.57
N GLU A 100 -8.28 -6.64 19.24
CA GLU A 100 -6.99 -7.21 18.81
C GLU A 100 -7.06 -7.78 17.38
N GLU A 101 -8.23 -8.31 16.98
CA GLU A 101 -8.49 -8.82 15.62
C GLU A 101 -8.17 -7.81 14.49
N LEU A 102 -8.11 -6.50 14.78
CA LEU A 102 -7.80 -5.46 13.79
C LEU A 102 -6.30 -5.31 13.50
N LYS A 103 -5.42 -5.89 14.31
CA LYS A 103 -3.95 -5.80 14.13
C LYS A 103 -3.48 -6.45 12.84
N GLY A 104 -4.08 -7.59 12.46
CA GLY A 104 -3.72 -8.28 11.23
C GLY A 104 -4.27 -7.66 9.95
N TYR A 105 -5.03 -6.55 10.00
CA TYR A 105 -5.55 -5.91 8.80
C TYR A 105 -4.74 -4.67 8.47
N MET A 106 -3.84 -4.80 7.50
CA MET A 106 -2.91 -3.76 7.09
C MET A 106 -3.54 -2.86 6.04
N VAL A 107 -3.35 -1.55 6.18
CA VAL A 107 -3.87 -0.53 5.27
C VAL A 107 -2.72 0.08 4.49
N VAL A 108 -2.76 -0.14 3.18
CA VAL A 108 -1.81 0.39 2.23
C VAL A 108 -2.38 1.63 1.54
N ARG A 109 -1.66 2.75 1.64
CA ARG A 109 -1.99 3.99 0.92
C ARG A 109 -1.54 3.90 -0.53
N ASN A 110 -2.47 4.04 -1.48
CA ASN A 110 -2.17 4.15 -2.90
C ASN A 110 -2.35 5.60 -3.35
N GLY A 111 -1.46 6.06 -4.23
CA GLY A 111 -1.47 7.43 -4.74
C GLY A 111 -0.56 8.38 -3.95
N VAL A 112 -0.45 9.59 -4.46
CA VAL A 112 0.59 10.57 -4.09
C VAL A 112 -0.05 11.90 -3.76
N ALA A 113 0.43 12.59 -2.73
CA ALA A 113 -0.02 13.93 -2.39
C ALA A 113 0.55 14.97 -3.37
N LEU A 114 -0.26 15.52 -4.27
CA LEU A 114 0.21 16.49 -5.27
C LEU A 114 0.26 17.93 -4.77
N GLY A 115 -0.58 18.31 -3.80
CA GLY A 115 -0.66 19.69 -3.34
C GLY A 115 -2.05 20.13 -2.93
N PHE A 116 -2.21 21.43 -2.73
CA PHE A 116 -3.48 22.08 -2.46
C PHE A 116 -3.88 22.93 -3.65
N GLU A 117 -5.04 22.63 -4.23
CA GLU A 117 -5.54 23.29 -5.44
C GLU A 117 -7.05 23.47 -5.35
N GLN A 118 -7.56 24.61 -5.83
CA GLN A 118 -9.00 24.90 -5.88
C GLN A 118 -9.72 24.68 -4.53
N GLY A 119 -9.04 24.96 -3.42
CA GLY A 119 -9.58 24.80 -2.08
C GLY A 119 -9.60 23.36 -1.54
N ASN A 120 -9.01 22.40 -2.25
CA ASN A 120 -8.96 21.00 -1.85
C ASN A 120 -7.54 20.43 -1.94
N TRP A 121 -7.28 19.38 -1.18
CA TRP A 121 -6.08 18.58 -1.34
C TRP A 121 -6.19 17.70 -2.58
N CYS A 122 -5.13 17.66 -3.36
CA CYS A 122 -5.05 16.90 -4.58
C CYS A 122 -4.23 15.63 -4.36
N VAL A 123 -4.82 14.47 -4.66
CA VAL A 123 -4.15 13.17 -4.71
C VAL A 123 -4.05 12.71 -6.17
N GLY A 124 -2.90 12.15 -6.54
CA GLY A 124 -2.56 11.81 -7.91
C GLY A 124 -1.76 10.50 -8.06
N ALA A 125 -1.25 10.31 -9.28
CA ALA A 125 -0.14 9.40 -9.57
C ALA A 125 1.02 10.26 -10.09
N HIS A 126 2.26 10.01 -9.65
CA HIS A 126 3.44 10.80 -10.03
C HIS A 126 3.62 10.97 -11.55
N ASN A 127 3.13 10.01 -12.36
CA ASN A 127 3.32 9.98 -13.82
C ASN A 127 2.05 10.26 -14.65
N ASN A 128 0.97 10.77 -14.03
CA ASN A 128 -0.25 11.13 -14.76
C ASN A 128 -0.69 12.56 -14.46
N ALA A 129 -0.42 13.47 -15.39
CA ALA A 129 -0.77 14.88 -15.27
C ALA A 129 -2.29 15.18 -15.39
N GLY A 130 -3.10 14.21 -15.83
CA GLY A 130 -4.50 14.46 -16.21
C GLY A 130 -5.56 14.22 -15.13
N GLU A 131 -5.46 13.11 -14.40
CA GLU A 131 -6.53 12.70 -13.46
C GLU A 131 -6.13 12.97 -12.00
N ARG A 132 -7.01 13.63 -11.25
CA ARG A 132 -6.80 14.06 -9.87
C ARG A 132 -8.00 13.70 -9.01
N VAL A 133 -7.78 13.23 -7.79
CA VAL A 133 -8.82 13.14 -6.76
C VAL A 133 -8.67 14.33 -5.83
N PHE A 134 -9.72 15.12 -5.74
CA PHE A 134 -9.82 16.21 -4.78
C PHE A 134 -10.44 15.69 -3.49
N LEU A 135 -9.73 15.93 -2.39
CA LEU A 135 -10.12 15.59 -1.04
C LEU A 135 -10.26 16.89 -0.23
N SER A 136 -11.33 16.98 0.55
CA SER A 136 -11.40 17.96 1.64
C SER A 136 -10.24 17.74 2.63
N GLU A 137 -9.94 18.73 3.47
CA GLU A 137 -8.94 18.58 4.52
C GLU A 137 -9.23 17.40 5.46
N GLU A 138 -10.50 17.18 5.79
CA GLU A 138 -10.92 16.04 6.62
C GLU A 138 -10.63 14.71 5.90
N GLU A 139 -10.97 14.59 4.62
CA GLU A 139 -10.69 13.39 3.83
C GLU A 139 -9.18 13.14 3.67
N TYR A 140 -8.42 14.19 3.38
CA TYR A 140 -6.98 14.10 3.17
C TYR A 140 -6.27 13.62 4.44
N LYS A 141 -6.58 14.21 5.61
CA LYS A 141 -6.00 13.78 6.89
C LYS A 141 -6.33 12.32 7.22
N VAL A 142 -7.56 11.87 6.91
CA VAL A 142 -7.89 10.46 7.10
C VAL A 142 -7.11 9.61 6.10
N TRP A 143 -7.00 9.99 4.82
CA TRP A 143 -6.26 9.23 3.82
C TRP A 143 -4.76 9.06 4.14
N ILE A 144 -4.09 10.11 4.62
CA ILE A 144 -2.66 10.05 4.99
C ILE A 144 -2.40 9.29 6.30
N SER A 145 -3.44 8.95 7.08
CA SER A 145 -3.26 8.24 8.36
C SER A 145 -2.75 6.80 8.22
N ALA A 146 -2.63 6.30 6.97
CA ALA A 146 -1.99 5.05 6.62
C ALA A 146 -0.70 5.31 5.81
N SER A 147 0.39 4.63 6.16
CA SER A 147 1.69 4.71 5.47
C SER A 147 2.02 3.46 4.65
N GLY A 148 1.32 2.34 4.84
CA GLY A 148 1.63 1.07 4.19
C GLY A 148 1.83 -0.11 5.14
N ASN A 149 2.40 0.16 6.31
CA ASN A 149 2.69 -0.83 7.35
C ASN A 149 1.86 -0.57 8.62
N ASN A 150 0.70 0.06 8.47
CA ASN A 150 -0.19 0.34 9.59
C ASN A 150 -1.34 -0.65 9.58
N SER A 151 -1.59 -1.26 10.74
CA SER A 151 -2.85 -1.97 10.95
C SER A 151 -4.02 -0.98 10.98
N ILE A 152 -5.25 -1.46 10.82
CA ILE A 152 -6.45 -0.64 11.05
C ILE A 152 -6.42 0.02 12.44
N LEU A 153 -5.82 -0.66 13.43
CA LEU A 153 -5.66 -0.10 14.78
C LEU A 153 -4.73 1.11 14.79
N ASP A 154 -3.58 1.03 14.11
CA ASP A 154 -2.63 2.13 13.99
C ASP A 154 -3.25 3.30 13.20
N VAL A 155 -3.94 3.01 12.10
CA VAL A 155 -4.68 4.02 11.33
C VAL A 155 -5.67 4.77 12.22
N LEU A 156 -6.41 4.07 13.08
CA LEU A 156 -7.37 4.69 14.01
C LEU A 156 -6.66 5.55 15.07
N ARG A 157 -5.50 5.13 15.56
CA ARG A 157 -4.65 5.94 16.45
C ARG A 157 -4.16 7.20 15.74
N ASN A 158 -3.64 7.07 14.53
CA ASN A 158 -3.13 8.17 13.70
C ASN A 158 -4.22 9.18 13.37
N ILE A 159 -5.46 8.74 13.08
CA ILE A 159 -6.62 9.65 12.94
C ILE A 159 -6.86 10.40 14.26
N GLY A 160 -6.82 9.70 15.40
CA GLY A 160 -6.94 10.31 16.73
C GLY A 160 -5.93 11.45 16.93
N GLU A 161 -4.68 11.23 16.55
CA GLU A 161 -3.59 12.20 16.67
C GLU A 161 -3.75 13.37 15.69
N LEU A 162 -3.97 13.11 14.40
CA LEU A 162 -4.14 14.13 13.35
C LEU A 162 -5.32 15.08 13.62
N PHE A 163 -6.39 14.56 14.23
CA PHE A 163 -7.59 15.33 14.57
C PHE A 163 -7.66 15.75 16.05
N LYS A 164 -6.66 15.38 16.88
CA LYS A 164 -6.65 15.58 18.34
C LYS A 164 -7.97 15.17 18.98
N CYS A 165 -8.43 13.96 18.69
CA CYS A 165 -9.74 13.46 19.09
C CYS A 165 -9.69 12.11 19.79
N ASP A 166 -10.79 11.77 20.46
CA ASP A 166 -10.92 10.46 21.09
C ASP A 166 -11.11 9.34 20.06
N LYS A 167 -10.94 8.11 20.56
CA LYS A 167 -11.14 6.86 19.84
C LYS A 167 -12.51 6.76 19.17
N GLN A 168 -13.57 7.25 19.80
CA GLN A 168 -14.92 7.11 19.26
C GLN A 168 -15.10 8.00 18.03
N LYS A 169 -14.58 9.23 18.06
CA LYS A 169 -14.56 10.14 16.91
C LYS A 169 -13.65 9.63 15.80
N ALA A 170 -12.48 9.07 16.12
CA ALA A 170 -11.61 8.43 15.13
C ALA A 170 -12.31 7.28 14.39
N ILE A 171 -13.02 6.42 15.13
CA ILE A 171 -13.85 5.34 14.53
C ILE A 171 -14.94 5.91 13.62
N VAL A 172 -15.60 7.00 14.01
CA VAL A 172 -16.63 7.63 13.17
C VAL A 172 -16.04 8.14 11.85
N LEU A 173 -14.87 8.78 11.88
CA LEU A 173 -14.17 9.25 10.69
C LEU A 173 -13.74 8.08 9.80
N PHE A 174 -13.13 7.05 10.38
CA PHE A 174 -12.74 5.84 9.64
C PHE A 174 -13.96 5.18 8.97
N LYS A 175 -15.07 5.03 9.70
CA LYS A 175 -16.34 4.49 9.17
C LYS A 175 -16.92 5.28 8.00
N LYS A 176 -16.72 6.59 8.01
CA LYS A 176 -17.19 7.49 6.97
C LYS A 176 -16.35 7.36 5.69
N TYR A 177 -15.03 7.22 5.82
CA TYR A 177 -14.11 7.38 4.69
C TYR A 177 -13.42 6.12 4.19
N ALA A 178 -13.16 5.12 5.05
CA ALA A 178 -12.45 3.91 4.64
C ALA A 178 -13.13 3.16 3.46
N PRO A 179 -14.48 2.99 3.41
CA PRO A 179 -15.13 2.39 2.25
C PRO A 179 -14.93 3.18 0.96
N ILE A 180 -14.92 4.52 1.05
CA ILE A 180 -14.71 5.40 -0.10
C ILE A 180 -13.28 5.25 -0.64
N PHE A 181 -12.29 5.18 0.25
CA PHE A 181 -10.89 5.02 -0.15
C PHE A 181 -10.62 3.62 -0.70
N ALA A 182 -11.12 2.57 -0.06
CA ALA A 182 -11.02 1.19 -0.56
C ALA A 182 -11.70 1.03 -1.92
N GLY A 183 -12.94 1.52 -2.05
CA GLY A 183 -13.72 1.43 -3.28
C GLY A 183 -13.15 2.21 -4.45
N LYS A 184 -12.39 3.28 -4.17
CA LYS A 184 -11.66 4.03 -5.19
C LYS A 184 -10.29 3.45 -5.50
N LEU A 185 -9.75 2.49 -4.73
CA LEU A 185 -8.34 2.04 -4.75
C LEU A 185 -7.36 3.10 -4.22
N LEU A 186 -7.82 4.08 -3.43
CA LEU A 186 -6.92 5.00 -2.70
C LEU A 186 -6.29 4.32 -1.48
N TRP A 187 -6.97 3.32 -0.93
CA TRP A 187 -6.42 2.37 0.02
C TRP A 187 -6.59 0.94 -0.49
N THR A 188 -5.63 0.08 -0.17
CA THR A 188 -5.79 -1.37 -0.20
C THR A 188 -5.79 -1.84 1.25
N ILE A 189 -6.75 -2.68 1.65
CA ILE A 189 -6.77 -3.30 2.97
C ILE A 189 -6.54 -4.78 2.75
N GLU A 190 -5.54 -5.37 3.40
CA GLU A 190 -5.23 -6.79 3.29
C GLU A 190 -5.00 -7.40 4.68
N TYR A 191 -5.33 -8.68 4.81
CA TYR A 191 -5.10 -9.41 6.05
C TYR A 191 -3.71 -10.06 6.00
N VAL A 192 -2.79 -9.59 6.84
CA VAL A 192 -1.50 -10.23 7.04
C VAL A 192 -1.49 -10.81 8.44
N GLU A 193 -1.17 -12.10 8.55
CA GLU A 193 -0.98 -12.71 9.86
C GLU A 193 0.19 -12.01 10.57
N GLU A 194 0.11 -11.83 11.89
CA GLU A 194 1.12 -11.11 12.66
C GLU A 194 2.42 -11.91 12.58
N VAL A 195 3.35 -11.48 11.72
CA VAL A 195 4.67 -12.11 11.59
C VAL A 195 5.60 -11.42 12.57
N GLU A 196 5.97 -12.12 13.63
CA GLU A 196 7.08 -11.67 14.49
C GLU A 196 8.34 -11.59 13.64
N SER A 197 8.93 -10.40 13.54
CA SER A 197 10.25 -10.25 12.95
C SER A 197 11.19 -9.71 14.03
N SER A 198 12.13 -10.54 14.47
CA SER A 198 13.24 -10.13 15.35
C SER A 198 14.50 -10.07 14.51
N HIS A 199 15.12 -8.91 14.39
CA HIS A 199 16.33 -8.72 13.61
C HIS A 199 17.26 -7.73 14.31
N ASN A 200 18.55 -8.03 14.30
CA ASN A 200 19.58 -7.11 14.73
C ASN A 200 20.10 -6.37 13.50
N TYR A 201 20.06 -5.05 13.54
CA TYR A 201 20.59 -4.20 12.48
C TYR A 201 22.07 -3.88 12.74
N GLU A 202 22.87 -3.86 11.68
CA GLU A 202 24.21 -3.27 11.70
C GLU A 202 24.20 -1.94 10.96
N ASP A 203 24.61 -0.88 11.65
CA ASP A 203 24.83 0.45 11.05
C ASP A 203 26.13 0.45 10.24
N ILE A 204 26.02 0.70 8.93
CA ILE A 204 27.18 0.93 8.07
C ILE A 204 27.23 2.40 7.68
N LYS A 205 28.39 3.01 7.92
CA LYS A 205 28.71 4.34 7.38
C LYS A 205 28.97 4.20 5.88
N ILE A 206 28.05 4.72 5.07
CA ILE A 206 28.25 4.84 3.63
C ILE A 206 29.32 5.92 3.41
N GLN A 207 30.46 5.55 2.85
CA GLN A 207 31.46 6.49 2.36
C GLN A 207 31.83 6.10 0.93
N ASN A 208 31.80 7.09 0.02
CA ASN A 208 32.17 7.01 -1.39
C ASN A 208 31.41 5.95 -2.19
N LEU A 209 30.27 6.34 -2.76
CA LEU A 209 29.54 5.52 -3.72
C LEU A 209 30.21 5.58 -5.09
N ALA A 210 30.25 4.44 -5.78
CA ALA A 210 30.69 4.39 -7.17
C ALA A 210 29.62 4.99 -8.08
N ASP A 211 30.02 5.60 -9.19
CA ASP A 211 29.11 6.30 -10.13
C ASP A 211 27.98 5.40 -10.66
N ASN A 212 28.27 4.10 -10.82
CA ASN A 212 27.31 3.08 -11.26
C ASN A 212 26.39 2.54 -10.13
N SER A 213 26.48 3.08 -8.92
CA SER A 213 25.65 2.63 -7.80
C SER A 213 24.19 2.98 -8.05
N ILE A 214 23.28 2.00 -7.94
CA ILE A 214 21.85 2.24 -7.98
C ILE A 214 21.41 2.82 -6.64
N ILE A 215 20.65 3.91 -6.69
CA ILE A 215 20.02 4.52 -5.52
C ILE A 215 18.51 4.39 -5.68
N LEU A 216 17.83 3.96 -4.61
CA LEU A 216 16.38 3.86 -4.56
C LEU A 216 15.81 4.82 -3.52
N PRO A 217 14.66 5.44 -3.80
CA PRO A 217 14.00 6.31 -2.85
C PRO A 217 13.25 5.49 -1.79
N VAL A 218 13.20 6.04 -0.58
CA VAL A 218 12.51 5.48 0.58
C VAL A 218 11.44 6.46 1.04
N GLY A 219 10.28 5.94 1.39
CA GLY A 219 9.16 6.68 1.94
C GLY A 219 8.11 7.11 0.91
N GLN A 220 7.19 7.96 1.37
CA GLN A 220 6.11 8.51 0.55
C GLN A 220 5.94 10.01 0.79
N GLU A 221 5.60 10.74 -0.26
CA GLU A 221 5.32 12.17 -0.17
C GLU A 221 4.04 12.43 0.64
N ILE A 222 4.15 13.31 1.64
CA ILE A 222 3.01 13.87 2.37
C ILE A 222 3.08 15.40 2.35
N LYS A 223 1.94 16.06 2.48
CA LYS A 223 1.86 17.51 2.60
C LYS A 223 0.99 17.87 3.78
N ILE A 224 1.51 18.66 4.72
CA ILE A 224 0.77 19.06 5.92
C ILE A 224 0.52 20.57 5.84
N ASN A 225 -0.76 20.97 6.02
CA ASN A 225 -1.28 22.34 5.98
C ASN A 225 -0.25 23.48 6.03
N GLY A 226 -0.22 24.30 4.97
CA GLY A 226 0.30 25.67 5.00
C GLY A 226 1.83 25.81 5.14
N ASN A 227 2.58 24.73 5.24
CA ASN A 227 4.03 24.76 5.17
C ASN A 227 4.48 24.20 3.82
N GLU A 228 5.23 24.99 3.06
CA GLU A 228 5.89 24.61 1.79
C GLU A 228 7.01 23.58 1.97
N LYS A 229 7.07 22.91 3.12
CA LYS A 229 8.11 21.93 3.41
C LYS A 229 7.82 20.64 2.65
N TYR A 230 8.83 20.13 1.97
CA TYR A 230 8.80 18.82 1.34
C TYR A 230 8.96 17.75 2.40
N LEU A 231 7.88 17.00 2.68
CA LEU A 231 7.84 16.00 3.73
C LEU A 231 7.77 14.60 3.13
N VAL A 232 8.64 13.72 3.62
CA VAL A 232 8.66 12.30 3.25
C VAL A 232 8.36 11.49 4.50
N GLU A 233 7.30 10.70 4.45
CA GLU A 233 6.92 9.74 5.49
C GLU A 233 7.71 8.44 5.32
N LEU A 234 8.39 8.01 6.37
CA LEU A 234 9.29 6.85 6.41
C LEU A 234 8.76 5.76 7.36
N GLY A 235 7.48 5.40 7.22
CA GLY A 235 6.78 4.53 8.19
C GLY A 235 6.02 5.37 9.21
N GLN A 236 6.45 5.39 10.47
CA GLN A 236 5.88 6.24 11.54
C GLN A 236 6.64 7.57 11.74
N SER A 237 7.77 7.77 11.05
CA SER A 237 8.53 9.02 11.11
C SER A 237 8.35 9.88 9.85
N VAL A 238 8.67 11.17 9.97
CA VAL A 238 8.60 12.13 8.86
C VAL A 238 9.92 12.87 8.76
N SER A 239 10.52 12.84 7.58
CA SER A 239 11.73 13.60 7.23
C SER A 239 11.38 14.87 6.47
N ILE A 240 12.08 15.97 6.79
CA ILE A 240 11.95 17.25 6.11
C ILE A 240 13.09 17.40 5.10
N LEU A 241 12.73 17.62 3.83
CA LEU A 241 13.67 17.82 2.75
C LEU A 241 13.76 19.30 2.34
N THR A 242 14.94 19.71 1.90
CA THR A 242 15.15 20.95 1.14
C THR A 242 14.63 20.79 -0.29
N ASP A 243 14.51 21.88 -1.03
CA ASP A 243 14.07 21.89 -2.42
C ASP A 243 14.93 20.97 -3.30
N THR A 244 16.25 21.08 -3.19
CA THR A 244 17.21 20.25 -3.95
C THR A 244 17.08 18.77 -3.59
N GLU A 245 17.02 18.45 -2.29
CA GLU A 245 16.84 17.09 -1.80
C GLU A 245 15.53 16.47 -2.31
N PHE A 246 14.44 17.23 -2.29
CA PHE A 246 13.14 16.78 -2.76
C PHE A 246 13.10 16.56 -4.27
N ILE A 247 13.74 17.43 -5.05
CA ILE A 247 13.86 17.25 -6.51
C ILE A 247 14.58 15.94 -6.81
N ILE A 248 15.71 15.67 -6.14
CA ILE A 248 16.47 14.42 -6.31
C ILE A 248 15.62 13.21 -5.90
N TRP A 249 14.99 13.26 -4.74
CA TRP A 249 14.11 12.18 -4.26
C TRP A 249 12.95 11.91 -5.24
N THR A 250 12.39 12.96 -5.84
CA THR A 250 11.32 12.85 -6.85
C THR A 250 11.83 12.21 -8.13
N ILE A 251 13.03 12.58 -8.61
CA ILE A 251 13.65 11.99 -9.81
C ILE A 251 13.87 10.49 -9.59
N LEU A 252 14.42 10.12 -8.44
CA LEU A 252 14.63 8.72 -8.04
C LEU A 252 13.33 7.89 -8.04
N HIS A 253 12.19 8.50 -7.70
CA HIS A 253 10.88 7.85 -7.77
C HIS A 253 10.35 7.71 -9.20
N GLN A 254 10.73 8.60 -10.11
CA GLN A 254 10.26 8.58 -11.51
C GLN A 254 11.13 7.69 -12.41
N GLN A 255 12.39 7.51 -12.04
CA GLN A 255 13.35 6.72 -12.78
C GLN A 255 14.37 6.07 -11.84
N VAL A 256 14.64 4.79 -12.10
CA VAL A 256 15.83 4.12 -11.55
C VAL A 256 17.03 4.77 -12.20
N THR A 257 17.91 5.33 -11.37
CA THR A 257 18.96 6.22 -11.83
C THR A 257 20.24 5.83 -11.08
N THR A 258 21.36 5.71 -11.80
CA THR A 258 22.67 5.62 -11.17
C THR A 258 23.11 7.01 -10.66
N ILE A 259 24.21 7.09 -9.92
CA ILE A 259 24.75 8.41 -9.52
C ILE A 259 25.18 9.21 -10.75
N GLU A 260 25.81 8.54 -11.71
CA GLU A 260 26.18 9.13 -13.00
C GLU A 260 24.95 9.76 -13.68
N ASP A 261 23.90 8.97 -13.90
CA ASP A 261 22.67 9.43 -14.55
C ASP A 261 22.00 10.60 -13.78
N LEU A 262 22.06 10.61 -12.43
CA LEU A 262 21.52 11.70 -11.60
C LEU A 262 22.31 12.99 -11.80
N THR A 263 23.65 12.88 -11.78
CA THR A 263 24.54 14.03 -11.94
C THR A 263 24.41 14.65 -13.32
N GLU A 264 24.31 13.83 -14.38
CA GLU A 264 24.04 14.29 -15.74
C GLU A 264 22.67 14.98 -15.86
N SER A 265 21.62 14.36 -15.30
CA SER A 265 20.24 14.89 -15.39
C SER A 265 20.05 16.23 -14.69
N LEU A 266 20.84 16.50 -13.65
CA LEU A 266 20.75 17.70 -12.82
C LEU A 266 21.84 18.74 -13.14
N GLU A 267 22.73 18.45 -14.09
CA GLU A 267 23.91 19.27 -14.40
C GLU A 267 24.74 19.60 -13.13
N LEU A 268 24.79 18.64 -12.19
CA LEU A 268 25.54 18.76 -10.94
C LEU A 268 26.86 18.01 -11.05
N ASP A 269 27.91 18.54 -10.42
CA ASP A 269 29.16 17.82 -10.34
C ASP A 269 29.05 16.61 -9.37
N ALA A 270 29.65 15.49 -9.76
CA ALA A 270 29.59 14.24 -9.00
C ALA A 270 30.22 14.35 -7.60
N GLU A 271 31.14 15.29 -7.41
CA GLU A 271 31.78 15.53 -6.12
C GLU A 271 30.81 16.17 -5.12
N SER A 272 30.09 17.22 -5.53
CA SER A 272 29.02 17.87 -4.75
C SER A 272 27.87 16.91 -4.48
N MET A 273 27.46 16.11 -5.46
CA MET A 273 26.43 15.07 -5.28
C MET A 273 26.85 14.07 -4.19
N ASN A 274 28.07 13.52 -4.28
CA ASN A 274 28.56 12.49 -3.34
C ASN A 274 28.96 13.04 -1.96
N LYS A 275 29.42 14.29 -1.85
CA LYS A 275 29.94 14.84 -0.60
C LYS A 275 28.94 15.70 0.17
N GLU A 276 27.98 16.31 -0.50
CA GLU A 276 27.06 17.28 0.13
C GLU A 276 25.62 16.76 0.16
N ILE A 277 25.11 16.26 -0.98
CA ILE A 277 23.69 15.99 -1.12
C ILE A 277 23.32 14.56 -0.69
N LEU A 278 23.94 13.55 -1.30
CA LEU A 278 23.66 12.14 -0.99
C LEU A 278 23.87 11.81 0.49
N PRO A 279 24.95 12.25 1.18
CA PRO A 279 25.14 11.95 2.59
C PRO A 279 23.98 12.44 3.45
N THR A 280 23.43 13.63 3.15
CA THR A 280 22.30 14.20 3.88
C THR A 280 21.02 13.40 3.64
N LEU A 281 20.77 12.96 2.40
CA LEU A 281 19.62 12.10 2.07
C LEU A 281 19.72 10.71 2.74
N PHE A 282 20.92 10.12 2.81
CA PHE A 282 21.16 8.87 3.53
C PHE A 282 20.98 9.03 5.05
N GLU A 283 21.50 10.11 5.63
CA GLU A 283 21.32 10.42 7.07
C GLU A 283 19.84 10.57 7.43
N LYS A 284 19.06 11.19 6.54
CA LYS A 284 17.59 11.31 6.66
C LYS A 284 16.83 10.01 6.35
N ASN A 285 17.52 8.94 5.95
CA ASN A 285 16.97 7.65 5.54
C ASN A 285 15.90 7.74 4.42
N VAL A 286 15.96 8.77 3.57
CA VAL A 286 15.00 8.95 2.46
C VAL A 286 15.49 8.32 1.15
N ILE A 287 16.72 7.80 1.13
CA ILE A 287 17.27 7.00 0.04
C ILE A 287 18.06 5.82 0.59
N VAL A 288 18.23 4.79 -0.24
CA VAL A 288 19.07 3.63 0.05
C VAL A 288 19.92 3.29 -1.18
N ARG A 289 21.13 2.79 -0.95
CA ARG A 289 21.93 2.14 -2.00
C ARG A 289 21.31 0.78 -2.28
N TRP A 290 21.15 0.40 -3.54
CA TRP A 290 20.53 -0.89 -3.86
C TRP A 290 21.55 -1.89 -4.36
N ASP A 291 21.92 -2.83 -3.49
CA ASP A 291 22.83 -3.93 -3.78
C ASP A 291 22.55 -5.15 -2.87
N ASN A 292 23.28 -6.24 -3.11
CA ASN A 292 23.22 -7.47 -2.30
C ASN A 292 23.50 -7.22 -0.81
N ALA A 293 24.36 -6.26 -0.46
CA ALA A 293 24.71 -6.01 0.93
C ALA A 293 23.54 -5.37 1.68
N GLU A 294 22.84 -4.43 1.06
CA GLU A 294 21.67 -3.76 1.64
C GLU A 294 20.46 -4.70 1.73
N LEU A 295 20.29 -5.59 0.74
CA LEU A 295 19.30 -6.67 0.78
C LEU A 295 19.54 -7.60 1.99
N LYS A 296 20.79 -7.93 2.30
CA LYS A 296 21.10 -8.82 3.45
C LYS A 296 20.88 -8.16 4.80
N ARG A 297 20.89 -6.82 4.88
CA ARG A 297 20.63 -6.10 6.15
C ARG A 297 19.18 -6.12 6.56
N GLN A 298 18.27 -6.33 5.62
CA GLN A 298 16.82 -6.30 5.85
C GLN A 298 16.32 -5.06 6.62
N LYS A 299 16.97 -3.90 6.45
CA LYS A 299 16.62 -2.62 7.12
C LYS A 299 15.31 -2.01 6.62
N PHE A 300 14.76 -2.54 5.53
CA PHE A 300 13.58 -1.99 4.87
C PHE A 300 12.46 -3.03 4.71
N HIS A 301 11.22 -2.56 4.75
CA HIS A 301 10.06 -3.30 4.27
C HIS A 301 9.68 -2.80 2.87
N PHE A 302 9.14 -3.73 2.09
CA PHE A 302 8.53 -3.42 0.80
C PHE A 302 7.02 -3.42 0.95
N ILE A 303 6.38 -2.33 0.50
CA ILE A 303 4.94 -2.16 0.60
C ILE A 303 4.35 -2.31 -0.80
N PRO A 304 3.52 -3.34 -1.05
CA PRO A 304 2.96 -3.55 -2.37
C PRO A 304 1.83 -2.56 -2.62
N LYS A 305 1.93 -1.79 -3.70
CA LYS A 305 0.92 -0.80 -4.11
C LYS A 305 0.04 -1.33 -5.23
N GLY A 306 -1.17 -0.77 -5.30
CA GLY A 306 -2.08 -0.98 -6.41
C GLY A 306 -2.74 -2.35 -6.44
N ALA A 307 -3.11 -2.76 -7.65
CA ALA A 307 -3.84 -4.00 -7.92
C ALA A 307 -3.48 -4.56 -9.30
N ALA A 308 -3.47 -5.88 -9.40
CA ALA A 308 -3.53 -6.57 -10.67
C ALA A 308 -4.97 -6.65 -11.17
N ILE A 309 -5.14 -6.48 -12.49
CA ILE A 309 -6.43 -6.31 -13.16
C ILE A 309 -6.78 -7.58 -13.91
N LYS A 310 -5.87 -8.05 -14.76
CA LYS A 310 -5.98 -9.31 -15.48
C LYS A 310 -4.63 -9.83 -15.95
N SER A 311 -4.49 -11.15 -15.99
CA SER A 311 -3.41 -11.82 -16.70
C SER A 311 -3.66 -11.73 -18.23
N LEU A 312 -2.56 -11.69 -18.99
CA LEU A 312 -2.53 -11.82 -20.44
C LEU A 312 -1.78 -13.12 -20.80
N GLY A 313 -2.27 -14.25 -20.28
CA GLY A 313 -1.58 -15.53 -20.33
C GLY A 313 -0.40 -15.59 -19.36
N ASP A 314 0.60 -16.41 -19.68
CA ASP A 314 1.69 -16.73 -18.75
C ASP A 314 2.83 -15.70 -18.77
N SER A 315 2.80 -14.72 -19.67
CA SER A 315 3.92 -13.80 -19.88
C SER A 315 3.76 -12.43 -19.23
N GLU A 316 2.53 -11.90 -19.16
CA GLU A 316 2.29 -10.52 -18.74
C GLU A 316 1.03 -10.38 -17.88
N VAL A 317 1.04 -9.38 -17.01
CA VAL A 317 -0.13 -8.98 -16.21
C VAL A 317 -0.39 -7.49 -16.39
N ILE A 318 -1.67 -7.12 -16.52
CA ILE A 318 -2.09 -5.73 -16.47
C ILE A 318 -2.28 -5.32 -15.02
N MET A 319 -1.55 -4.28 -14.61
CA MET A 319 -1.58 -3.72 -13.27
C MET A 319 -2.00 -2.25 -13.26
N LYS A 320 -2.47 -1.78 -12.10
CA LYS A 320 -2.83 -0.39 -11.84
C LYS A 320 -2.36 0.00 -10.44
N ALA A 321 -1.35 0.87 -10.37
CA ALA A 321 -0.70 1.33 -9.12
C ALA A 321 -1.63 2.13 -8.20
N SER A 322 -2.47 2.97 -8.79
CA SER A 322 -3.41 3.82 -8.06
C SER A 322 -4.65 4.09 -8.93
N PRO A 323 -5.73 4.67 -8.39
CA PRO A 323 -6.98 4.91 -9.12
C PRO A 323 -6.79 5.76 -10.38
N LEU A 324 -5.78 6.63 -10.34
CA LEU A 324 -5.47 7.64 -11.36
C LEU A 324 -4.24 7.24 -12.19
N ALA A 325 -3.55 6.16 -11.83
CA ALA A 325 -2.43 5.65 -12.61
C ALA A 325 -2.95 5.00 -13.90
N LYS A 326 -2.19 5.15 -14.99
CA LYS A 326 -2.44 4.40 -16.22
C LYS A 326 -2.28 2.91 -15.95
N PHE A 327 -3.05 2.09 -16.66
CA PHE A 327 -2.80 0.66 -16.71
C PHE A 327 -1.42 0.39 -17.31
N LYS A 328 -0.67 -0.54 -16.71
CA LYS A 328 0.64 -0.95 -17.19
C LYS A 328 0.65 -2.45 -17.41
N ARG A 329 1.32 -2.88 -18.48
CA ARG A 329 1.67 -4.28 -18.67
C ARG A 329 3.02 -4.50 -18.01
N ILE A 330 3.13 -5.51 -17.19
CA ILE A 330 4.40 -5.91 -16.59
C ILE A 330 4.67 -7.39 -16.87
N PRO A 331 5.95 -7.80 -16.95
CA PRO A 331 6.31 -9.21 -17.07
C PRO A 331 5.81 -10.04 -15.89
N MET A 332 5.50 -11.32 -16.13
CA MET A 332 5.03 -12.25 -15.10
C MET A 332 5.98 -12.33 -13.91
N VAL A 333 7.30 -12.37 -14.15
CA VAL A 333 8.30 -12.39 -13.09
C VAL A 333 8.17 -11.17 -12.16
N ALA A 334 7.92 -9.98 -12.71
CA ALA A 334 7.71 -8.77 -11.92
C ALA A 334 6.39 -8.81 -11.14
N TYR A 335 5.35 -9.41 -11.74
CA TYR A 335 4.09 -9.65 -11.04
C TYR A 335 4.26 -10.62 -9.88
N LEU A 336 5.00 -11.73 -10.05
CA LEU A 336 5.25 -12.72 -9.01
C LEU A 336 6.08 -12.11 -7.85
N THR A 337 7.10 -11.30 -8.18
CA THR A 337 7.81 -10.52 -7.16
C THR A 337 6.86 -9.60 -6.39
N TRP A 338 6.00 -8.85 -7.10
CA TRP A 338 5.01 -7.97 -6.46
C TRP A 338 3.99 -8.74 -5.62
N SER A 339 3.50 -9.90 -6.08
CA SER A 339 2.52 -10.71 -5.35
C SER A 339 3.11 -11.28 -4.07
N ASN A 340 4.40 -11.63 -4.06
CA ASN A 340 5.07 -12.16 -2.88
C ASN A 340 5.48 -11.11 -1.84
N ILE A 341 5.46 -9.82 -2.20
CA ILE A 341 5.63 -8.73 -1.24
C ILE A 341 4.35 -8.57 -0.40
N ALA A 342 4.52 -8.50 0.93
CA ALA A 342 3.47 -8.19 1.90
C ALA A 342 4.03 -7.32 3.04
N PRO A 343 3.22 -6.43 3.66
CA PRO A 343 3.59 -5.72 4.88
C PRO A 343 4.08 -6.70 5.96
N GLY A 344 5.18 -6.37 6.64
CA GLY A 344 5.77 -7.24 7.67
C GLY A 344 6.60 -8.43 7.14
N PHE A 345 6.60 -8.72 5.84
CA PHE A 345 7.42 -9.81 5.31
C PHE A 345 8.91 -9.45 5.32
N SER A 346 9.73 -10.46 5.63
CA SER A 346 11.18 -10.36 5.45
C SER A 346 11.53 -10.46 3.96
N GLN A 347 12.66 -9.87 3.59
CA GLN A 347 13.14 -9.90 2.21
C GLN A 347 13.48 -11.34 1.79
N GLU A 348 14.04 -12.11 2.71
CA GLU A 348 14.31 -13.55 2.54
C GLU A 348 13.02 -14.34 2.27
N SER A 349 11.94 -14.07 3.00
CA SER A 349 10.65 -14.72 2.77
C SER A 349 10.12 -14.45 1.36
N VAL A 350 10.29 -13.22 0.86
CA VAL A 350 9.89 -12.85 -0.51
C VAL A 350 10.74 -13.60 -1.54
N ILE A 351 12.07 -13.66 -1.34
CA ILE A 351 13.00 -14.36 -2.24
C ILE A 351 12.70 -15.86 -2.28
N MET A 352 12.47 -16.48 -1.13
CA MET A 352 12.14 -17.90 -1.05
C MET A 352 10.82 -18.21 -1.76
N ALA A 353 9.77 -17.42 -1.52
CA ALA A 353 8.50 -17.59 -2.24
C ALA A 353 8.66 -17.40 -3.76
N LEU A 354 9.48 -16.42 -4.19
CA LEU A 354 9.77 -16.21 -5.60
C LEU A 354 10.55 -17.38 -6.22
N SER A 355 11.50 -17.96 -5.49
CA SER A 355 12.26 -19.16 -5.88
C SER A 355 11.33 -20.36 -6.08
N GLU A 356 10.35 -20.54 -5.20
CA GLU A 356 9.33 -21.58 -5.31
C GLU A 356 8.41 -21.37 -6.53
N ASP A 357 7.87 -20.16 -6.70
CA ASP A 357 6.96 -19.83 -7.80
C ASP A 357 7.63 -19.98 -9.18
N LEU A 358 8.90 -19.60 -9.29
CA LEU A 358 9.67 -19.67 -10.53
C LEU A 358 10.38 -21.01 -10.74
N GLN A 359 10.42 -21.88 -9.71
CA GLN A 359 11.17 -23.15 -9.71
C GLN A 359 12.66 -22.97 -10.02
N ILE A 360 13.28 -21.96 -9.42
CA ILE A 360 14.71 -21.61 -9.56
C ILE A 360 15.41 -21.66 -8.20
N THR A 361 16.73 -21.52 -8.18
CA THR A 361 17.49 -21.44 -6.92
C THR A 361 17.26 -20.13 -6.18
N ALA A 362 17.54 -20.09 -4.87
CA ALA A 362 17.46 -18.88 -4.07
C ALA A 362 18.41 -17.77 -4.58
N ASP A 363 19.62 -18.13 -5.03
CA ASP A 363 20.59 -17.16 -5.58
C ASP A 363 20.10 -16.53 -6.89
N GLU A 364 19.44 -17.32 -7.75
CA GLU A 364 18.81 -16.80 -8.97
C GLU A 364 17.60 -15.90 -8.63
N ALA A 365 16.78 -16.29 -7.64
CA ALA A 365 15.67 -15.46 -7.17
C ALA A 365 16.14 -14.15 -6.53
N GLU A 366 17.24 -14.17 -5.77
CA GLU A 366 17.90 -12.97 -5.21
C GLU A 366 18.32 -12.02 -6.34
N SER A 367 18.95 -12.57 -7.38
CA SER A 367 19.37 -11.80 -8.56
C SER A 367 18.17 -11.18 -9.30
N TYR A 368 17.10 -11.95 -9.54
CA TYR A 368 15.87 -11.42 -10.12
C TYR A 368 15.24 -10.35 -9.25
N PHE A 369 15.21 -10.55 -7.93
CA PHE A 369 14.64 -9.58 -7.00
C PHE A 369 15.36 -8.24 -7.06
N LEU A 370 16.70 -8.26 -7.07
CA LEU A 370 17.52 -7.07 -7.23
C LEU A 370 17.24 -6.31 -8.53
N ASP A 371 17.10 -7.02 -9.64
CA ASP A 371 16.85 -6.43 -10.96
C ASP A 371 15.42 -5.88 -11.10
N ILE A 372 14.44 -6.57 -10.51
CA ILE A 372 13.01 -6.27 -10.68
C ILE A 372 12.52 -5.20 -9.71
N LEU A 373 13.02 -5.14 -8.48
CA LEU A 373 12.53 -4.17 -7.50
C LEU A 373 12.63 -2.71 -7.99
N PRO A 374 13.74 -2.25 -8.59
CA PRO A 374 13.82 -0.92 -9.18
C PRO A 374 12.74 -0.68 -10.24
N PHE A 375 12.46 -1.69 -11.08
CA PHE A 375 11.38 -1.62 -12.07
C PHE A 375 10.00 -1.48 -11.39
N LEU A 376 9.73 -2.20 -10.30
CA LEU A 376 8.45 -2.08 -9.58
C LEU A 376 8.27 -0.70 -8.92
N ILE A 377 9.33 -0.14 -8.33
CA ILE A 377 9.33 1.19 -7.71
C ILE A 377 9.09 2.28 -8.75
N LYS A 378 9.84 2.26 -9.86
CA LYS A 378 9.62 3.17 -11.01
C LYS A 378 8.18 3.12 -11.52
N ASN A 379 7.54 1.96 -11.38
CA ASN A 379 6.17 1.76 -11.80
C ASN A 379 5.11 2.07 -10.74
N TYR A 380 5.53 2.52 -9.55
CA TYR A 380 4.69 2.80 -8.38
C TYR A 380 3.90 1.59 -7.90
N LEU A 381 4.45 0.40 -8.10
CA LEU A 381 3.86 -0.86 -7.66
C LEU A 381 4.42 -1.32 -6.32
N VAL A 382 5.54 -0.75 -5.88
CA VAL A 382 6.16 -1.00 -4.57
C VAL A 382 6.74 0.31 -4.04
N ASP A 383 6.58 0.55 -2.75
CA ASP A 383 7.37 1.54 -2.02
C ASP A 383 8.32 0.85 -1.04
N ILE A 384 9.46 1.48 -0.78
CA ILE A 384 10.38 1.09 0.29
C ILE A 384 10.07 1.93 1.51
N VAL A 385 9.92 1.31 2.68
CA VAL A 385 9.82 2.01 3.97
C VAL A 385 10.83 1.43 4.94
N MET A 386 11.27 2.25 5.89
CA MET A 386 12.16 1.81 6.96
C MET A 386 11.45 0.76 7.83
N LYS A 387 12.17 -0.29 8.23
CA LYS A 387 11.75 -1.09 9.39
C LYS A 387 11.98 -0.25 10.65
N GLU A 388 11.06 -0.36 11.59
CA GLU A 388 11.19 0.27 12.90
C GLU A 388 11.80 -0.73 13.89
N ASP A 389 12.55 -0.20 14.87
CA ASP A 389 13.08 -0.94 16.01
C ASP A 389 12.03 -1.16 17.11
#